data_AF-A0A0F9CT50-F1
#
_entry.id   AF-A0A0F9CT50-F1
#
_cell.length_a   1.000
_cell.length_b   1.000
_cell.length_c   1.000
_cell.angle_alpha   90.00
_cell.angle_beta   90.00
_cell.angle_gamma   90.00
#
_symmetry.space_group_name_H-M   'P 1'
#
loop_
_entity.id
_entity.type
_entity.pdbx_description
1 polymer ?
#
loop_
_entity_poly.entity_id
_entity_poly.type
_entity_poly.pdbx_seq_one_letter_code
_entity_poly.pdbx_strand_id
1 'polypeptide(L)'
;MSQEVVAVAEQIKKIIEAIKTEGARSNVLILAKAEAMRLYDKAVAIKELKLKNDGMAIGLINHQAKGDASQLMCEMIVAQESLKAHWQRITYLLAQLNGWQSIYRNLTHT
;
A
#
# COMPACT_ATOMS: atom_id res chain seq x y z
N MET A 1 -4.57 2.63 41.01
CA MET A 1 -3.96 3.02 39.72
C MET A 1 -4.27 4.49 39.48
N SER A 2 -3.28 5.30 39.11
CA SER A 2 -3.57 6.68 38.70
C SER A 2 -4.45 6.68 37.44
N GLN A 3 -5.31 7.68 37.29
CA GLN A 3 -6.16 7.83 36.10
C GLN A 3 -5.32 7.90 34.79
N GLU A 4 -4.08 8.40 34.89
CA GLU A 4 -3.13 8.50 33.78
C GLU A 4 -2.67 7.12 33.27
N VAL A 5 -2.39 6.17 34.17
CA VAL A 5 -2.02 4.80 33.80
C VAL A 5 -3.14 4.12 33.02
N VAL A 6 -4.40 4.34 33.44
CA VAL A 6 -5.58 3.79 32.75
C VAL A 6 -5.75 4.40 31.37
N ALA A 7 -5.63 5.73 31.25
CA ALA A 7 -5.74 6.44 29.97
C ALA A 7 -4.66 5.98 28.97
N VAL A 8 -3.41 5.82 29.41
CA VAL A 8 -2.32 5.32 28.55
C VAL A 8 -2.58 3.87 28.11
N ALA A 9 -3.04 3.00 29.01
CA ALA A 9 -3.37 1.62 28.67
C ALA A 9 -4.49 1.54 27.61
N GLU A 10 -5.48 2.43 27.67
CA GLU A 10 -6.52 2.54 26.64
C GLU A 10 -5.96 2.96 25.28
N GLN A 11 -5.03 3.92 25.24
CA GLN A 11 -4.40 4.32 23.98
C GLN A 11 -3.57 3.19 23.37
N ILE A 12 -2.83 2.44 24.18
CA ILE A 12 -2.11 1.24 23.74
C ILE A 12 -3.08 0.24 23.10
N LYS A 13 -4.22 -0.03 23.74
CA LYS A 13 -5.26 -0.93 23.20
C LYS A 13 -5.81 -0.43 21.86
N LYS A 14 -6.12 0.87 21.74
CA LYS A 14 -6.62 1.48 20.49
C LYS A 14 -5.62 1.32 19.35
N ILE A 15 -4.33 1.53 19.61
CA ILE A 15 -3.27 1.39 18.60
C ILE A 15 -3.11 -0.08 18.19
N ILE A 16 -3.13 -1.02 19.14
CA ILE A 16 -3.08 -2.45 18.83
C ILE A 16 -4.24 -2.85 17.90
N GLU A 17 -5.45 -2.37 18.18
CA GLU A 17 -6.62 -2.67 17.35
C GLU A 17 -6.51 -2.03 15.96
N ALA A 18 -5.98 -0.81 15.86
CA ALA A 18 -5.69 -0.18 14.59
C ALA A 18 -4.64 -0.96 13.77
N ILE A 19 -3.59 -1.50 14.42
CA ILE A 19 -2.58 -2.35 13.77
C ILE A 19 -3.22 -3.63 13.23
N LYS A 20 -4.09 -4.30 14.01
CA LYS A 20 -4.80 -5.50 13.55
C LYS A 20 -5.69 -5.22 12.35
N THR A 21 -6.48 -4.15 12.43
CA THR A 21 -7.39 -3.72 11.36
C THR A 21 -6.61 -3.40 10.08
N GLU A 22 -5.51 -2.67 10.22
CA GLU A 22 -4.67 -2.34 9.08
C GLU A 22 -4.01 -3.61 8.51
N GLY A 23 -3.41 -4.45 9.36
CA GLY A 23 -2.77 -5.71 8.96
C GLY A 23 -3.71 -6.69 8.24
N ALA A 24 -5.00 -6.72 8.59
CA ALA A 24 -5.99 -7.54 7.88
C ALA A 24 -6.15 -7.14 6.39
N ARG A 25 -5.80 -5.90 6.03
CA ARG A 25 -5.91 -5.38 4.66
C ARG A 25 -4.66 -5.67 3.81
N SER A 26 -3.55 -6.11 4.42
CA SER A 26 -2.28 -6.30 3.72
C SER A 26 -2.40 -7.25 2.52
N ASN A 27 -3.02 -8.42 2.71
CA ASN A 27 -3.18 -9.41 1.64
C ASN A 27 -4.05 -8.88 0.48
N VAL A 28 -5.14 -8.17 0.80
CA VAL A 28 -6.01 -7.58 -0.22
C VAL A 28 -5.26 -6.56 -1.06
N LEU A 29 -4.45 -5.70 -0.44
CA LEU A 29 -3.66 -4.69 -1.15
C LEU A 29 -2.51 -5.30 -1.97
N ILE A 30 -1.87 -6.37 -1.47
CA ILE A 30 -0.85 -7.12 -2.22
C ILE A 30 -1.48 -7.74 -3.48
N LEU A 31 -2.63 -8.40 -3.34
CA LEU A 31 -3.34 -9.01 -4.46
C LEU A 31 -3.83 -7.95 -5.45
N ALA A 32 -4.37 -6.83 -4.97
CA ALA A 32 -4.81 -5.73 -5.83
C ALA A 32 -3.65 -5.15 -6.66
N LYS A 33 -2.46 -4.97 -6.06
CA LYS A 33 -1.26 -4.55 -6.79
C LYS A 33 -0.88 -5.58 -7.85
N ALA A 34 -0.80 -6.85 -7.48
CA ALA A 34 -0.40 -7.92 -8.40
C ALA A 34 -1.36 -8.01 -9.60
N GLU A 35 -2.66 -7.90 -9.35
CA GLU A 35 -3.67 -7.94 -10.41
C GLU A 35 -3.60 -6.72 -11.32
N ALA A 36 -3.45 -5.51 -10.78
CA ALA A 36 -3.33 -4.30 -11.59
C ALA A 36 -2.07 -4.32 -12.47
N MET A 37 -0.94 -4.81 -11.95
CA MET A 37 0.28 -5.02 -12.75
C MET A 37 0.04 -6.01 -13.88
N ARG A 38 -0.56 -7.17 -13.58
CA ARG A 38 -0.86 -8.21 -14.56
C ARG A 38 -1.77 -7.71 -15.68
N LEU A 39 -2.80 -6.93 -15.34
CA LEU A 39 -3.74 -6.35 -16.31
C LEU A 39 -3.04 -5.32 -17.21
N TYR A 40 -2.20 -4.45 -16.62
CA TYR A 40 -1.41 -3.49 -17.38
C TYR A 40 -0.46 -4.17 -18.35
N ASP A 41 0.35 -5.12 -17.88
CA ASP A 41 1.33 -5.84 -18.71
C ASP A 41 0.66 -6.57 -19.87
N LYS A 42 -0.48 -7.23 -19.59
CA LYS A 42 -1.30 -7.88 -20.62
C LYS A 42 -1.78 -6.86 -21.66
N ALA A 43 -2.29 -5.71 -21.23
CA ALA A 43 -2.82 -4.71 -22.14
C ALA A 43 -1.73 -4.09 -23.01
N VAL A 44 -0.55 -3.81 -22.45
CA VAL A 44 0.61 -3.32 -23.21
C VAL A 44 1.01 -4.36 -24.25
N ALA A 45 1.19 -5.63 -23.86
CA ALA A 45 1.59 -6.69 -24.78
C ALA A 45 0.61 -6.87 -25.96
N ILE A 46 -0.71 -6.84 -25.70
CA ILE A 46 -1.73 -6.92 -26.75
C ILE A 46 -1.61 -5.74 -27.72
N LYS A 47 -1.39 -4.54 -27.20
CA LYS A 47 -1.27 -3.32 -28.02
C LYS A 47 0.02 -3.30 -28.82
N GLU A 48 1.13 -3.75 -28.24
CA GLU A 48 2.40 -3.88 -28.97
C GLU A 48 2.27 -4.85 -30.15
N LEU A 49 1.64 -6.01 -29.95
CA LEU A 49 1.38 -6.98 -31.02
C LEU A 49 0.49 -6.39 -32.11
N LYS A 50 -0.57 -5.66 -31.72
CA LYS A 50 -1.47 -5.00 -32.67
C LYS A 50 -0.74 -3.94 -33.50
N LEU A 51 -0.03 -3.02 -32.86
CA LEU A 51 0.71 -1.95 -33.54
C LEU A 51 1.82 -2.51 -34.45
N LYS A 52 2.46 -3.62 -34.05
CA LYS A 52 3.41 -4.33 -34.91
C LYS A 52 2.73 -4.89 -36.16
N ASN A 53 1.55 -5.48 -36.03
CA ASN A 53 0.78 -5.98 -37.17
C ASN A 53 0.27 -4.85 -38.08
N ASP A 54 -0.02 -3.68 -37.50
CA ASP A 54 -0.44 -2.47 -38.23
C ASP A 54 0.72 -1.78 -38.97
N GLY A 55 1.95 -2.32 -38.89
CA GLY A 55 3.13 -1.80 -39.60
C GLY A 55 3.76 -0.57 -38.95
N MET A 56 3.48 -0.30 -37.67
CA MET A 56 4.07 0.81 -36.92
C MET A 56 5.60 0.67 -36.83
N ALA A 57 6.31 1.80 -36.88
CA ALA A 57 7.76 1.81 -36.69
C ALA A 57 8.15 1.27 -35.30
N ILE A 58 9.09 0.31 -35.26
CA ILE A 58 9.47 -0.43 -34.03
C ILE A 58 9.83 0.52 -32.87
N GLY A 59 10.52 1.63 -33.16
CA GLY A 59 10.91 2.61 -32.15
C GLY A 59 9.74 3.35 -31.48
N LEU A 60 8.57 3.40 -32.13
CA LEU A 60 7.38 4.10 -31.62
C LEU A 60 6.38 3.16 -30.93
N ILE A 61 6.43 1.86 -31.22
CA ILE A 61 5.46 0.87 -30.73
C ILE A 61 5.34 0.90 -29.21
N ASN A 62 6.46 0.87 -28.48
CA ASN A 62 6.43 0.80 -27.02
C ASN A 62 5.83 2.06 -26.39
N HIS A 63 6.18 3.24 -26.92
CA HIS A 63 5.64 4.51 -26.45
C HIS A 63 4.13 4.61 -26.71
N GLN A 64 3.69 4.23 -27.91
CA GLN A 64 2.27 4.26 -28.26
C GLN A 64 1.46 3.24 -27.46
N ALA A 65 1.95 2.00 -27.32
CA ALA A 65 1.27 0.94 -26.57
C ALA A 65 1.07 1.32 -25.09
N LYS A 66 2.10 1.94 -24.46
CA LYS A 66 2.00 2.46 -23.10
C LYS A 66 1.03 3.63 -23.00
N GLY A 67 1.06 4.56 -23.95
CA GLY A 67 0.13 5.69 -24.01
C GLY A 67 -1.32 5.24 -24.13
N ASP A 68 -1.58 4.28 -25.02
CA ASP A 68 -2.91 3.70 -25.18
C ASP A 68 -3.35 2.97 -23.91
N ALA A 69 -2.44 2.31 -23.18
CA ALA A 69 -2.71 1.62 -21.91
C ALA A 69 -2.61 2.53 -20.67
N SER A 70 -2.61 3.85 -20.85
CA SER A 70 -2.42 4.84 -19.78
C SER A 70 -3.43 4.75 -18.63
N GLN A 71 -4.68 4.38 -18.90
CA GLN A 71 -5.68 4.20 -17.84
C GLN A 71 -5.29 3.05 -16.90
N LEU A 72 -4.93 1.88 -17.44
CA LEU A 72 -4.46 0.73 -16.66
C LEU A 72 -3.13 1.03 -15.96
N MET A 73 -2.28 1.86 -16.58
CA MET A 73 -1.06 2.36 -15.94
C MET A 73 -1.39 3.18 -14.68
N CYS A 74 -2.39 4.05 -14.76
CA CYS A 74 -2.86 4.85 -13.62
C CYS A 74 -3.38 3.94 -12.50
N GLU A 75 -4.23 2.95 -12.83
CA GLU A 75 -4.76 1.98 -11.88
C GLU A 75 -3.64 1.18 -11.17
N MET A 76 -2.64 0.74 -11.93
CA MET A 76 -1.44 0.09 -11.40
C MET A 76 -0.68 1.00 -10.42
N ILE A 77 -0.45 2.26 -10.78
CA ILE A 77 0.23 3.25 -9.93
C ILE A 77 -0.55 3.47 -8.64
N VAL A 78 -1.87 3.63 -8.72
CA VAL A 78 -2.74 3.81 -7.55
C VAL A 78 -2.65 2.61 -6.62
N ALA A 79 -2.71 1.39 -7.15
CA ALA A 79 -2.59 0.18 -6.34
C ALA A 79 -1.21 0.07 -5.66
N GLN A 80 -0.14 0.44 -6.37
CA GLN A 80 1.22 0.45 -5.84
C GLN A 80 1.40 1.48 -4.72
N GLU A 81 1.00 2.73 -4.93
CA GLU A 81 1.13 3.78 -3.92
C GLU A 81 0.19 3.53 -2.73
N SER A 82 -0.98 2.91 -2.96
CA SER A 82 -1.87 2.48 -1.87
C SER A 82 -1.20 1.44 -0.97
N LEU A 83 -0.54 0.43 -1.54
CA LEU A 83 0.19 -0.58 -0.76
C LEU A 83 1.37 0.04 0.00
N LYS A 84 2.09 0.99 -0.62
CA LYS A 84 3.19 1.70 0.03
C LYS A 84 2.70 2.56 1.20
N ALA A 85 1.62 3.32 1.02
CA ALA A 85 1.01 4.12 2.08
C ALA A 85 0.53 3.24 3.23
N HIS A 86 -0.03 2.06 2.93
CA HIS A 86 -0.42 1.06 3.91
C HIS A 86 0.77 0.60 4.79
N TRP A 87 1.91 0.24 4.19
CA TRP A 87 3.09 -0.14 4.97
C TRP A 87 3.65 1.02 5.80
N GLN A 88 3.68 2.24 5.26
CA GLN A 88 4.08 3.42 6.02
C GLN A 88 3.17 3.66 7.23
N ARG A 89 1.86 3.46 7.07
CA ARG A 89 0.89 3.57 8.16
C ARG A 89 1.14 2.54 9.26
N ILE A 90 1.43 1.28 8.92
CA ILE A 90 1.79 0.25 9.90
C ILE A 90 3.05 0.66 10.67
N THR A 91 4.10 1.11 9.98
CA THR A 91 5.33 1.58 10.61
C THR A 91 5.06 2.72 11.59
N TYR A 92 4.23 3.69 11.21
CA TYR A 92 3.84 4.79 12.09
C TYR A 92 3.05 4.34 13.31
N LEU A 93 2.13 3.38 13.16
CA LEU A 93 1.38 2.81 14.28
C LEU A 93 2.29 2.04 15.25
N LEU A 94 3.27 1.28 14.74
CA LEU A 94 4.26 0.59 15.57
C LEU A 94 5.15 1.58 16.34
N ALA A 95 5.57 2.67 15.70
CA ALA A 95 6.33 3.73 16.36
C ALA A 95 5.52 4.38 17.51
N GLN A 96 4.24 4.68 17.27
CA GLN A 96 3.35 5.19 18.32
C GLN A 96 3.17 4.17 19.46
N LEU A 97 2.98 2.89 19.14
CA LEU A 97 2.83 1.82 20.14
C LEU A 97 4.05 1.78 21.07
N ASN A 98 5.26 1.82 20.50
CA ASN A 98 6.50 1.85 21.27
C ASN A 98 6.58 3.09 22.18
N GLY A 99 6.19 4.26 21.66
CA GLY A 99 6.14 5.50 22.44
C GLY A 99 5.20 5.41 23.64
N TRP A 100 3.96 4.93 23.44
CA TRP A 100 2.99 4.78 24.53
C TRP A 100 3.38 3.70 25.53
N GLN A 101 3.98 2.58 25.09
CA GLN A 101 4.50 1.55 25.99
C GLN A 101 5.63 2.07 26.88
N SER A 102 6.50 2.94 26.34
CA SER A 102 7.55 3.61 27.12
C SER A 102 6.95 4.50 28.21
N ILE A 103 5.96 5.33 27.86
CA ILE A 103 5.23 6.17 28.83
C ILE A 103 4.58 5.30 29.91
N TYR A 104 3.90 4.23 29.52
CA TYR A 104 3.25 3.31 30.47
C TYR A 104 4.24 2.72 31.47
N ARG A 105 5.43 2.31 30.99
CA ARG A 105 6.49 1.78 31.85
C ARG A 105 6.95 2.82 32.87
N ASN A 106 7.16 4.07 32.44
CA ASN A 106 7.54 5.15 33.35
C ASN A 106 6.44 5.43 34.39
N LEU A 107 5.16 5.36 34.03
CA LEU A 107 4.08 5.60 35.00
C LEU A 107 3.83 4.43 35.98
N THR A 108 4.41 3.26 35.74
CA THR A 108 4.16 2.04 36.53
C THR A 108 5.37 1.54 37.31
N HIS A 109 6.59 1.89 36.88
CA HIS A 109 7.84 1.49 37.51
C HIS A 109 8.59 2.63 38.22
N THR A 110 8.03 3.85 38.20
CA THR A 110 8.47 4.99 39.01
C THR A 110 7.41 5.28 40.06
#